data_AF-A0A441TT91-F1
#
_entry.id   AF-A0A441TT91-F1
#
_cell.length_a   1.000
_cell.length_b   1.000
_cell.length_c   1.000
_cell.angle_alpha   90.00
_cell.angle_beta   90.00
_cell.angle_gamma   90.00
#
_symmetry.space_group_name_H-M   'P 1'
#
loop_
_entity.id
_entity.type
_entity.pdbx_description
1 polymer ?
#
loop_
_entity_poly.entity_id
_entity_poly.type
_entity_poly.pdbx_seq_one_letter_code
_entity_poly.pdbx_strand_id
1 'polypeptide(L)' 'TFGFNAQTGEYGDMIAMGIVDPVKVVRTALQDAASVAGLLVTTEAMIAEAPKKESAGGGMPGGMGGMGGMGGF' A
#
# COMPACT_ATOMS: atom_id res chain seq x y z
N THR A 1 12.67 27.63 17.52
CA THR A 1 13.01 26.22 17.87
C THR A 1 14.36 25.93 17.27
N PHE A 2 15.29 25.32 18.00
CA PHE A 2 16.62 24.99 17.45
C PHE A 2 16.56 23.70 16.64
N GLY A 3 17.11 23.70 15.43
CA GLY A 3 17.09 22.54 14.53
C GLY A 3 18.17 22.60 13.46
N PHE A 4 18.18 21.60 12.60
CA PHE A 4 19.13 21.46 11.50
C PHE A 4 18.48 21.85 10.17
N ASN A 5 19.09 22.80 9.46
CA ASN A 5 18.69 23.14 8.11
C ASN A 5 19.36 22.17 7.12
N ALA A 6 18.58 21.25 6.55
CA ALA A 6 19.10 20.27 5.61
C ALA A 6 19.55 20.86 4.25
N GLN A 7 19.12 22.08 3.89
CA GLN A 7 19.55 22.73 2.65
C GLN A 7 20.94 23.36 2.78
N THR A 8 21.27 23.94 3.94
CA THR A 8 22.55 24.62 4.19
C THR A 8 23.54 23.80 5.02
N GLY A 9 23.06 22.79 5.74
CA GLY A 9 23.88 21.98 6.65
C GLY A 9 24.18 22.67 8.00
N GLU A 10 23.47 23.74 8.33
CA GLU A 10 23.72 24.54 9.53
C GLU A 10 22.66 24.32 10.60
N TYR A 11 23.04 24.50 11.86
CA TYR A 11 22.12 24.47 12.99
C TYR A 11 21.73 25.89 13.43
N GLY A 12 20.47 26.09 13.80
CA GLY A 12 20.00 27.37 14.31
C GLY A 12 18.51 27.42 14.59
N ASP A 13 17.97 28.64 14.72
CA ASP A 13 16.53 28.82 14.94
C ASP A 13 15.74 28.61 13.63
N MET A 14 14.96 27.54 13.60
CA MET A 14 14.20 27.11 12.42
C MET A 14 13.12 28.13 12.02
N ILE A 15 12.55 28.87 12.98
CA ILE A 15 11.50 29.86 12.71
C ILE A 15 12.12 31.08 12.04
N ALA A 16 13.24 31.58 12.57
CA ALA A 16 13.99 32.67 11.96
C ALA A 16 14.50 32.32 10.55
N MET A 17 14.84 31.05 10.31
CA MET A 17 15.21 30.52 8.99
C MET A 17 14.02 30.32 8.04
N GLY A 18 12.78 30.53 8.49
CA GLY A 18 11.57 30.35 7.69
C GLY A 18 11.17 28.88 7.46
N ILE A 19 11.78 27.93 8.16
CA ILE A 19 11.47 26.50 8.09
C ILE A 19 10.39 26.20 9.13
N VAL A 20 9.13 26.28 8.69
CA VAL A 20 7.96 26.18 9.58
C VAL A 20 6.96 25.19 9.01
N ASP A 21 6.57 24.22 9.83
CA ASP A 21 5.46 23.30 9.55
C ASP A 21 4.20 23.71 10.31
N PRO A 22 3.01 23.73 9.67
CA PRO A 22 1.77 24.02 10.37
C PRO A 22 1.49 22.99 11.46
N VAL A 23 0.97 23.45 12.61
CA VAL A 23 0.64 22.59 13.77
C VAL A 23 -0.24 21.40 13.38
N LYS A 24 -1.22 21.61 12.50
CA LYS A 24 -2.11 20.55 12.01
C LYS A 24 -1.33 19.45 11.27
N VAL A 25 -0.33 19.80 10.46
CA VAL A 25 0.45 18.83 9.68
C VAL A 25 1.20 17.89 10.61
N VAL A 26 1.99 18.45 11.54
CA VAL A 26 2.81 17.65 12.46
C VAL A 26 1.93 16.81 13.39
N ARG A 27 0.83 17.39 13.91
CA ARG A 27 -0.08 16.68 14.81
C ARG A 27 -0.77 15.51 14.11
N THR A 28 -1.36 15.74 12.93
CA THR A 28 -2.07 14.70 12.20
C THR A 28 -1.11 13.58 11.79
N ALA A 29 0.08 13.92 11.27
CA ALA A 29 1.08 12.92 10.90
C ALA A 29 1.45 11.99 12.08
N LEU A 30 1.69 12.55 13.27
CA LEU A 30 2.02 11.75 14.46
C LEU A 30 0.84 10.88 14.93
N GLN A 31 -0.37 11.44 14.92
CA GLN A 31 -1.57 10.70 15.35
C GLN A 31 -1.88 9.54 14.41
N ASP A 32 -1.82 9.75 13.09
CA ASP A 32 -2.07 8.73 12.09
C ASP A 32 -1.01 7.61 12.17
N ALA A 33 0.27 7.99 12.31
CA ALA A 33 1.37 7.05 12.48
C ALA A 33 1.20 6.19 13.75
N ALA A 34 0.89 6.83 14.88
CA ALA A 34 0.64 6.13 16.14
C ALA A 34 -0.58 5.19 16.04
N SER A 35 -1.63 5.59 15.32
CA SER A 35 -2.82 4.76 15.10
C SER A 35 -2.50 3.50 14.31
N VAL A 36 -1.78 3.60 13.18
CA VAL A 36 -1.38 2.44 12.37
C VAL A 36 -0.39 1.56 13.13
N ALA A 37 0.59 2.16 13.80
CA ALA A 37 1.54 1.40 14.62
C ALA A 37 0.82 0.63 15.75
N GLY A 38 -0.15 1.25 16.43
CA GLY A 38 -0.96 0.60 17.46
C GLY A 38 -1.76 -0.59 16.93
N LEU A 39 -2.34 -0.46 15.74
CA LEU A 39 -3.00 -1.58 15.05
C LEU A 39 -2.02 -2.73 14.79
N LEU A 40 -0.86 -2.43 14.19
CA LEU A 40 0.12 -3.44 13.82
C LEU A 40 0.73 -4.16 15.02
N VAL A 41 1.03 -3.44 16.11
CA VAL A 41 1.63 -4.02 17.33
C VAL A 41 0.68 -5.01 18.02
N THR A 42 -0.62 -4.79 17.93
CA THR A 42 -1.64 -5.64 18.58
C THR A 42 -2.26 -6.68 17.64
N THR A 43 -1.86 -6.70 16.36
CA THR A 43 -2.32 -7.67 15.38
C THR A 43 -1.45 -8.92 15.44
N GLU A 44 -1.98 -9.99 16.04
CA GLU A 44 -1.25 -11.27 16.20
C GLU A 44 -1.17 -12.10 14.92
N ALA A 45 -2.06 -11.88 13.94
CA ALA A 45 -2.07 -12.63 12.68
C ALA A 45 -2.57 -11.77 11.50
N MET A 46 -1.93 -11.96 10.34
CA MET A 46 -2.35 -11.38 9.07
C MET A 46 -2.52 -12.51 8.06
N ILE A 47 -3.72 -12.60 7.45
CA ILE A 47 -4.02 -13.60 6.42
C ILE A 47 -4.03 -12.88 5.08
N ALA A 48 -3.24 -13.38 4.13
CA ALA A 48 -3.22 -12.90 2.75
C ALA A 48 -3.49 -14.06 1.79
N GLU A 49 -4.22 -13.80 0.71
CA GLU A 49 -4.39 -14.76 -0.38
C GLU A 49 -3.08 -14.86 -1.17
N ALA A 50 -2.70 -16.09 -1.56
CA ALA A 50 -1.60 -16.27 -2.49
C ALA A 50 -1.94 -15.60 -3.84
N PRO A 51 -0.94 -15.01 -4.53
CA PRO A 51 -1.14 -14.51 -5.89
C PRO A 51 -1.79 -15.59 -6.75
N LYS A 52 -2.91 -15.26 -7.39
CA LYS A 52 -3.56 -16.17 -8.33
C LYS A 52 -2.58 -16.44 -9.47
N LYS A 53 -2.29 -17.71 -9.74
CA LYS A 53 -1.72 -18.08 -11.04
C LYS A 53 -2.80 -17.75 -12.06
N GLU A 54 -2.60 -16.72 -12.86
CA GLU A 54 -3.36 -16.61 -14.10
C GLU A 54 -3.13 -17.91 -14.87
N SER A 55 -4.18 -18.71 -15.06
CA SER A 55 -4.13 -19.77 -16.06
C SER A 55 -3.92 -19.07 -17.40
N ALA A 56 -2.80 -19.32 -18.07
CA ALA A 56 -2.70 -19.10 -19.51
C ALA A 56 -3.78 -19.96 -20.18
N GLY A 57 -4.97 -19.40 -20.33
CA GLY A 57 -6.18 -20.17 -20.59
C GLY A 57 -7.40 -19.27 -20.73
N GLY A 58 -7.33 -18.33 -21.67
CA GLY A 58 -8.42 -17.43 -22.04
C GLY A 58 -8.47 -17.24 -23.54
N GLY A 59 -8.39 -18.33 -24.29
CA GLY A 59 -8.52 -18.36 -25.74
C GLY A 59 -9.17 -19.67 -26.16
N MET A 60 -10.50 -19.76 -26.02
CA MET A 60 -11.28 -20.74 -26.75
C MET A 60 -12.00 -19.98 -27.88
N PRO A 61 -11.43 -19.88 -29.10
CA PRO A 61 -12.24 -19.66 -30.27
C PRO A 61 -13.09 -20.91 -30.47
N GLY A 62 -14.40 -20.75 -30.47
CA GLY A 62 -15.34 -21.81 -30.81
C GLY A 62 -14.92 -22.50 -32.11
N GLY A 63 -14.86 -23.83 -32.07
CA GLY A 63 -14.40 -24.62 -33.20
C GLY A 63 -14.23 -26.09 -32.88
N MET A 64 -15.21 -26.74 -32.26
CA MET A 64 -15.31 -28.21 -32.29
C MET A 64 -16.54 -28.59 -33.10
N GLY A 65 -16.40 -28.48 -34.42
CA GLY A 65 -17.25 -29.19 -35.35
C GLY A 65 -16.83 -30.66 -35.39
N GLY A 66 -17.81 -31.55 -35.30
CA GLY A 66 -17.68 -32.94 -35.74
C GLY A 66 -17.73 -34.00 -34.64
N MET A 67 -18.49 -35.06 -34.92
CA MET A 67 -18.71 -36.30 -34.16
C MET A 67 -19.70 -36.17 -32.98
N GLY A 68 -20.98 -36.51 -33.06
CA GLY A 68 -21.64 -37.50 -33.92
C GLY A 68 -21.71 -38.87 -33.23
N GLY A 69 -22.86 -39.18 -32.63
CA GLY A 69 -23.31 -40.57 -32.36
C GLY A 69 -23.21 -41.09 -30.93
N MET A 70 -24.18 -41.96 -30.59
CA MET A 70 -24.41 -42.72 -29.34
C MET A 70 -25.03 -41.90 -28.18
N GLY A 71 -26.31 -42.00 -27.79
CA GLY A 71 -27.29 -43.08 -27.94
C GLY A 71 -27.46 -43.83 -26.62
N GLY A 72 -28.62 -43.66 -25.97
CA GLY A 72 -29.17 -44.62 -25.01
C GLY A 72 -29.13 -44.22 -23.52
N PHE A 73 -30.33 -44.05 -22.97
CA PHE A 73 -30.74 -43.82 -21.57
C PHE A 73 -30.64 -42.39 -21.03
#